data_AF-E4LJE8-F1
#
_entry.id   AF-E4LJE8-F1
#
_cell.length_a   1.000
_cell.length_b   1.000
_cell.length_c   1.000
_cell.angle_alpha   90.00
_cell.angle_beta   90.00
_cell.angle_gamma   90.00
#
_symmetry.space_group_name_H-M   'P 1'
#
loop_
_entity.id
_entity.type
_entity.pdbx_description
1 polymer ?
#
loop_
_entity_poly.entity_id
_entity_poly.type
_entity_poly.pdbx_seq_one_letter_code
_entity_poly.pdbx_strand_id
1 'polypeptide(L)' 'MGLTIEIEYVTDMEKIMQYGVMSMPALVVNEQVASMGKVLKSKEVEKLLKKLI' A
#
# COMPACT_ATOMS: atom_id res chain seq x y z
N MET A 1 -3.79 -15.57 7.14
CA MET A 1 -3.61 -15.49 5.68
C MET A 1 -2.14 -15.75 5.38
N GLY A 2 -1.70 -17.01 5.25
CA GLY A 2 -0.27 -17.35 5.04
C GLY A 2 0.24 -16.86 3.68
N LEU A 3 0.38 -15.55 3.53
CA LEU A 3 0.76 -14.86 2.30
C LEU A 3 2.28 -14.79 2.24
N THR A 4 2.84 -15.29 1.14
CA THR A 4 4.25 -15.11 0.81
C THR A 4 4.36 -13.82 0.00
N ILE A 5 4.47 -12.69 0.70
CA ILE A 5 4.61 -11.36 0.09
C ILE A 5 5.86 -10.68 0.60
N GLU A 6 6.49 -9.90 -0.26
CA GLU A 6 7.55 -8.98 0.14
C GLU A 6 6.94 -7.69 0.67
N ILE A 7 7.43 -7.23 1.83
CA ILE A 7 6.97 -6.01 2.47
C ILE A 7 8.14 -5.06 2.54
N GLU A 8 8.01 -3.90 1.90
CA GLU A 8 9.00 -2.82 1.95
C GLU A 8 8.38 -1.59 2.61
N TYR A 9 9.11 -0.98 3.55
CA TYR A 9 8.77 0.34 4.08
C TYR A 9 9.59 1.40 3.35
N VAL A 10 8.93 2.13 2.46
CA VAL A 10 9.56 3.17 1.64
C VAL A 10 9.30 4.53 2.26
N THR A 11 10.39 5.27 2.54
CA THR A 11 10.35 6.69 2.95
C THR A 11 10.95 7.62 1.89
N ASP A 12 11.49 7.04 0.82
CA ASP A 12 12.06 7.77 -0.30
C ASP A 12 10.94 8.41 -1.14
N MET A 13 10.91 9.75 -1.13
CA MET A 13 9.91 10.53 -1.84
C MET A 13 9.95 10.32 -3.36
N GLU A 14 11.13 10.10 -3.95
CA GLU A 14 11.26 9.87 -5.40
C GLU A 14 10.57 8.57 -5.79
N LYS A 15 10.86 7.49 -5.06
CA LYS A 15 10.18 6.20 -5.25
C LYS A 15 8.67 6.33 -5.05
N ILE A 16 8.22 7.07 -4.03
CA ILE A 16 6.79 7.21 -3.74
C ILE A 16 6.06 7.99 -4.84
N MET A 17 6.68 9.06 -5.36
CA MET A 17 6.10 9.85 -6.46
C MET A 17 5.99 9.06 -7.77
N GLN A 18 6.88 8.09 -8.02
CA GLN A 18 6.76 7.20 -9.19
C GLN A 18 5.44 6.39 -9.20
N TYR A 19 4.90 6.09 -8.02
CA TYR A 19 3.59 5.44 -7.89
C TYR A 19 2.40 6.40 -7.99
N GLY A 20 2.63 7.70 -8.26
CA GLY A 20 1.57 8.71 -8.36
C GLY A 20 0.90 9.04 -7.03
N VAL A 21 1.55 8.73 -5.90
CA VAL A 21 1.03 9.04 -4.56
C VAL A 21 1.25 10.53 -4.27
N MET A 22 0.15 11.28 -4.15
CA MET A 22 0.19 12.71 -3.83
C MET A 22 0.13 13.00 -2.32
N SER A 23 -0.40 12.07 -1.53
CA SER A 23 -0.61 12.23 -0.09
C SER A 23 -0.23 10.96 0.67
N MET A 24 0.59 11.12 1.70
CA MET A 24 1.01 10.02 2.58
C MET A 24 0.22 10.01 3.89
N PRO A 25 0.09 8.85 4.56
CA PRO A 25 0.62 7.54 4.19
C PRO A 25 -0.17 6.88 3.04
N ALA A 26 0.50 6.00 2.30
CA ALA A 26 -0.06 5.24 1.19
C ALA A 26 0.30 3.76 1.27
N LEU A 27 -0.55 2.92 0.69
CA LEU A 27 -0.37 1.49 0.57
C LEU A 27 -0.38 1.11 -0.91
N VAL A 28 0.69 0.46 -1.36
CA VAL A 28 0.85 -0.05 -2.72
C VAL A 28 0.88 -1.59 -2.64
N VAL A 29 0.16 -2.25 -3.53
CA VAL A 29 0.09 -3.72 -3.62
C VAL A 29 0.23 -4.08 -5.09
N ASN A 30 1.14 -4.99 -5.43
CA ASN A 30 1.42 -5.39 -6.82
C ASN A 30 1.66 -4.18 -7.74
N GLU A 31 2.51 -3.25 -7.30
CA GLU A 31 2.84 -1.99 -8.00
C GLU A 31 1.66 -1.04 -8.23
N GLN A 32 0.48 -1.32 -7.66
CA GLN A 32 -0.73 -0.50 -7.77
C GLN A 32 -1.08 0.18 -6.45
N VAL A 33 -1.46 1.45 -6.51
CA VAL A 33 -1.88 2.18 -5.32
C VAL A 33 -3.23 1.67 -4.83
N ALA A 34 -3.22 1.02 -3.66
CA ALA A 34 -4.42 0.50 -3.00
C ALA A 34 -5.09 1.57 -2.11
N SER A 35 -4.31 2.49 -1.52
CA SER A 35 -4.81 3.60 -0.71
C SER A 35 -3.78 4.72 -0.57
N MET A 36 -4.25 5.96 -0.38
CA MET A 36 -3.42 7.13 -0.14
C MET A 36 -4.13 8.12 0.80
N GLY A 37 -3.36 8.89 1.57
CA GLY A 37 -3.85 9.98 2.43
C GLY A 37 -4.66 9.55 3.66
N LYS A 38 -4.70 8.26 4.00
CA LYS A 38 -5.41 7.74 5.18
C LYS A 38 -4.65 6.60 5.82
N VAL A 39 -4.53 6.65 7.15
CA VAL A 39 -4.10 5.48 7.94
C VAL A 39 -5.24 4.46 7.97
N LEU A 40 -5.03 3.32 7.32
CA LEU A 40 -6.00 2.23 7.29
C LEU A 40 -5.96 1.44 8.60
N LYS A 41 -7.13 1.02 9.08
CA LYS A 41 -7.22 0.02 10.16
C LYS A 41 -6.91 -1.36 9.62
N SER A 42 -6.44 -2.28 10.46
CA SER A 42 -6.08 -3.66 10.07
C SER A 42 -7.19 -4.37 9.29
N LYS A 43 -8.47 -4.17 9.66
CA LYS A 43 -9.63 -4.73 8.95
C LYS A 43 -9.81 -4.18 7.53
N GLU A 44 -9.49 -2.90 7.32
CA GLU A 44 -9.56 -2.27 5.99
C GLU A 44 -8.45 -2.80 5.09
N VAL A 45 -7.23 -2.94 5.64
CA VAL A 45 -6.09 -3.54 4.94
C VAL A 45 -6.39 -4.98 4.54
N GLU A 46 -6.92 -5.80 5.46
CA GLU A 46 -7.29 -7.18 5.15
C GLU A 46 -8.31 -7.27 4.01
N LYS A 47 -9.31 -6.38 4.00
CA LYS A 47 -10.33 -6.32 2.94
C LYS A 47 -9.73 -5.93 1.59
N LEU A 48 -8.77 -5.01 1.57
CA LEU A 48 -8.06 -4.62 0.36
C LEU A 48 -7.19 -5.76 -0.18
N LEU A 49 -6.42 -6.41 0.70
CA LEU A 49 -5.57 -7.54 0.32
C LEU A 49 -6.38 -8.70 -0.26
N LYS A 50 -7.53 -9.05 0.34
CA LYS A 50 -8.44 -10.08 -0.21
C LYS A 50 -9.06 -9.74 -1.57
N LYS A 51 -9.05 -8.46 -1.97
CA LYS A 51 -9.58 -8.02 -3.26
C LYS A 51 -8.50 -8.00 -4.34
N LEU A 52 -7.25 -7.77 -3.94
CA LEU A 52 -6.12 -7.52 -4.84
C LEU A 52 -5.19 -8.74 -5.01
N ILE A 53 -5.31 -9.73 -4.11
CA ILE A 53 -4.58 -11.02 -4.09
C ILE A 53 -5.62 -12.14 -4.06
#